data_AF-A0A8J2JN86-F1
#
_entry.id   AF-A0A8J2JN86-F1
#
_cell.length_a   1.000
_cell.length_b   1.000
_cell.length_c   1.000
_cell.angle_alpha   90.00
_cell.angle_beta   90.00
_cell.angle_gamma   90.00
#
_symmetry.space_group_name_H-M   'P 1'
#
loop_
_entity.id
_entity.type
_entity.pdbx_description
1 polymer ?
#
loop_
_entity_poly.entity_id
_entity_poly.type
_entity_poly.pdbx_seq_one_letter_code
_entity_poly.pdbx_strand_id
1 'polypeptide(L)'
;MISKKLLLLPWLLCLISPFLVEEAGSAKILNIAFMSTKSHKITYEPLLRELAKKGHEITIVNPNPGKAEKNIRYVQTIDPEQLWKTMPNMFEM
;
A
#
# COMPACT_ATOMS: atom_id res chain seq x y z
N MET A 1 -15.83 -51.96 7.23
CA MET A 1 -14.42 -51.88 6.80
C MET A 1 -14.23 -50.63 5.97
N ILE A 2 -13.62 -49.59 6.53
CA ILE A 2 -13.31 -48.36 5.78
C ILE A 2 -12.13 -48.65 4.85
N SER A 3 -12.32 -48.39 3.56
CA SER A 3 -11.28 -48.54 2.53
C SER A 3 -10.07 -47.69 2.88
N LYS A 4 -8.85 -48.26 2.83
CA LYS A 4 -7.59 -47.53 3.03
C LYS A 4 -7.44 -46.31 2.10
N LYS A 5 -8.13 -46.31 0.95
CA LYS A 5 -8.18 -45.18 0.02
C LYS A 5 -8.91 -43.96 0.60
N LEU A 6 -9.87 -44.17 1.51
CA LEU A 6 -10.62 -43.09 2.14
C LEU A 6 -9.80 -42.35 3.21
N LEU A 7 -8.78 -43.00 3.79
CA LEU A 7 -7.85 -42.39 4.74
C LEU A 7 -6.87 -41.41 4.07
N LEU A 8 -6.64 -41.54 2.76
CA LEU A 8 -5.74 -40.66 1.99
C LEU A 8 -6.42 -39.39 1.48
N LEU A 9 -7.76 -39.36 1.48
CA LEU A 9 -8.58 -38.25 1.00
C LEU A 9 -8.26 -36.90 1.67
N PRO A 10 -8.14 -36.78 3.01
CA PRO A 10 -7.84 -35.48 3.64
C PRO A 10 -6.44 -34.96 3.30
N TRP A 11 -5.46 -35.84 3.10
CA TRP A 11 -4.11 -35.47 2.67
C TRP A 11 -4.10 -34.90 1.26
N LEU A 12 -4.89 -35.51 0.38
CA LEU A 12 -5.03 -35.09 -1.02
C LEU A 12 -5.77 -33.74 -1.12
N LEU A 13 -6.80 -33.52 -0.30
CA LEU A 13 -7.49 -32.23 -0.19
C LEU A 13 -6.57 -31.13 0.36
N CYS A 14 -5.75 -31.43 1.35
CA CYS A 14 -4.79 -30.47 1.93
C CYS A 14 -3.75 -30.01 0.89
N LEU A 15 -3.27 -30.93 0.04
CA LEU A 15 -2.31 -30.64 -1.03
C LEU A 15 -2.88 -29.74 -2.14
N ILE A 16 -4.18 -29.84 -2.42
CA ILE A 16 -4.84 -29.05 -3.47
C ILE A 16 -5.28 -27.67 -2.95
N SER A 17 -5.44 -27.51 -1.63
CA SER A 17 -5.92 -26.27 -1.01
C SER A 17 -5.17 -24.99 -1.40
N PRO A 18 -3.83 -24.94 -1.57
CA PRO A 18 -3.12 -23.70 -1.91
C PRO A 18 -3.40 -23.24 -3.35
N PHE A 19 -3.79 -24.15 -4.23
CA PHE A 19 -4.11 -23.87 -5.64
C PHE A 19 -5.53 -23.33 -5.82
N LEU A 20 -6.39 -23.49 -4.81
CA LEU A 20 -7.76 -22.98 -4.80
C LEU A 20 -7.86 -21.60 -4.12
N VAL A 21 -6.78 -21.14 -3.48
CA VAL A 21 -6.69 -19.77 -3.00
C VAL A 21 -6.49 -18.89 -4.23
N GLU A 22 -7.58 -18.35 -4.75
CA GLU A 22 -7.54 -17.20 -5.64
C GLU A 22 -6.68 -16.14 -4.94
N GLU A 23 -5.64 -15.65 -5.63
CA GLU A 23 -4.75 -14.62 -5.10
C GLU A 23 -5.64 -13.49 -4.57
N ALA A 24 -5.68 -13.28 -3.25
CA ALA A 24 -6.59 -12.33 -2.63
C ALA A 24 -6.42 -10.99 -3.35
N GLY A 25 -7.42 -10.59 -4.14
CA GLY A 25 -7.23 -9.69 -5.27
C GLY A 25 -6.42 -8.45 -4.92
N SER A 26 -5.32 -8.23 -5.63
CA SER A 26 -4.53 -7.00 -5.51
C SER A 26 -5.34 -5.81 -6.04
N ALA A 27 -5.98 -5.09 -5.13
CA ALA A 27 -6.62 -3.82 -5.45
C ALA A 27 -5.60 -2.75 -5.88
N LYS A 28 -6.00 -1.89 -6.84
CA LYS A 28 -5.30 -0.64 -7.19
C LYS A 28 -5.93 0.51 -6.41
N ILE A 29 -5.15 1.11 -5.51
CA ILE A 29 -5.63 2.11 -4.54
C ILE A 29 -4.98 3.46 -4.85
N LEU A 30 -5.82 4.49 -5.00
CA LEU A 30 -5.38 5.88 -5.14
C LEU A 30 -5.58 6.62 -3.81
N ASN A 31 -4.51 7.17 -3.26
CA ASN A 31 -4.54 8.08 -2.12
C ASN A 31 -4.18 9.50 -2.59
N ILE A 32 -5.05 10.46 -2.31
CA ILE A 32 -4.81 11.88 -2.59
C ILE A 32 -4.59 12.57 -1.26
N ALA A 33 -3.37 13.07 -1.02
CA ALA A 33 -3.00 13.73 0.23
C ALA A 33 -2.63 15.20 -0.03
N PHE A 34 -3.56 16.09 0.28
CA PHE A 34 -3.39 17.55 0.09
C PHE A 34 -2.28 18.14 0.96
N MET A 35 -2.11 17.63 2.18
CA MET A 35 -1.06 18.04 3.10
C MET A 35 -0.24 16.82 3.52
N SER A 36 1.06 16.82 3.20
CA SER A 36 1.98 15.70 3.47
C SER A 36 3.16 16.10 4.34
N THR A 37 2.90 16.93 5.35
CA THR A 37 3.86 17.08 6.46
C THR A 37 3.93 15.79 7.27
N LYS A 38 5.06 15.56 7.95
CA LYS A 38 5.32 14.31 8.69
C LYS A 38 4.18 13.92 9.64
N SER A 39 3.61 14.89 10.35
CA SER A 39 2.50 14.69 11.30
C SER A 39 1.18 14.31 10.64
N HIS A 40 0.94 14.69 9.39
CA HIS A 40 -0.27 14.28 8.66
C HIS A 40 -0.08 12.88 8.07
N LYS A 41 1.11 12.61 7.51
CA LYS A 41 1.43 11.32 6.91
C LYS A 41 1.37 10.15 7.89
N ILE A 42 1.79 10.35 9.14
CA ILE A 42 1.84 9.29 10.15
C ILE A 42 0.47 8.62 10.41
N THR A 43 -0.63 9.32 10.12
CA THR A 43 -1.99 8.82 10.38
C THR A 43 -2.45 7.76 9.36
N TYR A 44 -1.94 7.80 8.13
CA TYR A 44 -2.41 6.93 7.04
C TYR A 44 -1.30 6.15 6.32
N GLU A 45 -0.07 6.67 6.31
CA GLU A 45 1.06 6.05 5.60
C GLU A 45 1.37 4.62 6.10
N PRO A 46 1.31 4.29 7.41
CA PRO A 46 1.49 2.92 7.87
C PRO A 46 0.48 1.95 7.26
N LEU A 47 -0.80 2.33 7.17
CA LEU A 47 -1.85 1.50 6.58
C LEU A 47 -1.58 1.24 5.09
N LEU A 48 -1.25 2.30 4.34
CA LEU A 48 -0.94 2.16 2.90
C LEU A 48 0.26 1.23 2.66
N ARG A 49 1.27 1.27 3.53
CA ARG A 49 2.43 0.38 3.46
C ARG A 49 2.08 -1.06 3.75
N GLU A 50 1.24 -1.31 4.75
CA GLU A 50 0.78 -2.68 5.04
C GLU A 50 -0.10 -3.24 3.92
N LEU A 51 -0.93 -2.41 3.28
CA LEU A 51 -1.67 -2.80 2.09
C LEU A 51 -0.73 -3.15 0.92
N ALA A 52 0.30 -2.34 0.69
CA ALA A 52 1.31 -2.61 -0.34
C ALA A 52 2.06 -3.92 -0.10
N LYS A 53 2.43 -4.21 1.15
CA LYS A 53 3.06 -5.47 1.58
C LYS A 53 2.15 -6.69 1.36
N LYS A 54 0.83 -6.51 1.52
CA LYS A 54 -0.18 -7.54 1.25
C LYS A 54 -0.46 -7.76 -0.24
N GLY A 55 0.18 -6.99 -1.12
CA GLY A 55 0.12 -7.18 -2.56
C GLY A 55 -0.62 -6.08 -3.32
N HIS A 56 -1.30 -5.15 -2.64
CA HIS A 56 -2.05 -4.06 -3.28
C HIS A 56 -1.12 -3.06 -3.98
N GLU A 57 -1.54 -2.54 -5.13
CA GLU A 57 -0.85 -1.45 -5.82
C GLU A 57 -1.35 -0.10 -5.28
N ILE A 58 -0.46 0.69 -4.69
CA ILE A 58 -0.79 1.99 -4.10
C ILE A 58 -0.20 3.12 -4.95
N THR A 59 -1.03 4.08 -5.35
CA THR A 59 -0.59 5.37 -5.91
C THR A 59 -0.90 6.49 -4.93
N ILE A 60 0.11 7.25 -4.53
CA ILE A 60 -0.01 8.34 -3.57
C ILE A 60 0.30 9.65 -4.30
N VAL A 61 -0.72 10.50 -4.44
CA VAL A 61 -0.61 11.85 -5.01
C VAL A 61 -0.42 12.84 -3.88
N ASN A 62 0.76 13.44 -3.77
CA ASN A 62 1.07 14.29 -2.63
C ASN A 62 2.20 15.30 -2.85
N PRO A 63 2.31 16.37 -2.03
CA PRO A 63 3.33 17.41 -2.20
C PRO A 63 4.73 16.99 -1.73
N ASN A 64 4.82 15.98 -0.86
CA ASN A 64 6.08 15.56 -0.25
C ASN A 64 6.19 14.02 -0.28
N PRO A 65 6.70 13.44 -1.38
CA PRO A 65 6.73 12.00 -1.58
C PRO A 65 7.65 11.30 -0.57
N GLY A 66 7.29 10.07 -0.20
CA GLY A 66 8.15 9.21 0.61
C GLY A 66 9.22 8.52 -0.24
N LYS A 67 10.00 7.64 0.40
CA LYS A 67 10.89 6.73 -0.31
C LYS A 67 10.08 5.75 -1.15
N ALA A 68 10.52 5.50 -2.39
CA ALA A 68 9.95 4.50 -3.27
C ALA A 68 10.06 3.09 -2.66
N GLU A 69 8.97 2.33 -2.74
CA GLU A 69 8.84 0.99 -2.18
C GLU A 69 8.06 0.07 -3.12
N LYS A 70 8.19 -1.24 -2.92
CA LYS A 70 7.46 -2.22 -3.72
C LYS A 70 5.96 -1.96 -3.63
N ASN A 71 5.29 -1.95 -4.78
CA ASN A 71 3.86 -1.68 -4.93
C ASN A 71 3.40 -0.30 -4.44
N ILE A 72 4.30 0.67 -4.22
CA ILE A 72 3.95 2.06 -3.91
C ILE A 72 4.57 2.99 -4.94
N ARG A 73 3.71 3.74 -5.61
CA ARG A 73 4.07 4.82 -6.53
C ARG A 73 3.71 6.17 -5.92
N TYR A 74 4.64 7.11 -5.95
CA TYR A 74 4.37 8.50 -5.58
C TYR A 74 4.21 9.36 -6.83
N VAL A 75 3.27 10.30 -6.78
CA VAL A 75 3.07 11.35 -7.77
C VAL A 75 3.20 12.68 -7.03
N GLN A 76 4.30 13.37 -7.26
CA GLN A 76 4.58 14.64 -6.61
C GLN A 76 3.74 15.75 -7.25
N THR A 77 2.97 16.50 -6.46
CA THR A 77 2.09 17.56 -6.97
C THR A 77 2.74 18.94 -7.00
N ILE A 78 3.67 19.20 -6.09
CA ILE A 78 4.41 20.46 -5.98
C ILE A 78 5.85 20.17 -5.55
N ASP A 79 6.76 21.07 -5.91
CA ASP A 79 8.10 21.10 -5.33
C ASP A 79 8.05 21.89 -4.00
N PRO A 80 8.19 21.23 -2.83
CA PRO A 80 8.11 21.90 -1.54
C PRO A 80 9.28 22.85 -1.31
N GLU A 81 10.45 22.60 -1.90
CA GLU A 81 11.61 23.49 -1.78
C GLU A 81 11.38 24.77 -2.59
N GLN A 82 10.83 24.63 -3.80
CA GLN A 82 10.43 25.78 -4.62
C GLN A 82 9.29 26.57 -3.97
N LEU A 83 8.32 25.89 -3.36
CA LEU A 83 7.24 26.55 -2.62
C LEU A 83 7.82 27.35 -1.45
N TRP A 84 8.74 26.79 -0.67
CA TRP A 84 9.32 27.50 0.47
C TRP A 84 10.11 28.75 0.06
N LYS A 85 10.79 28.71 -1.09
CA LYS A 85 11.51 29.87 -1.65
C LYS A 85 10.59 30.99 -2.14
N THR A 86 9.35 30.66 -2.51
CA THR A 86 8.37 31.61 -3.05
C THR A 86 7.36 32.08 -2.00
N MET A 87 7.31 31.43 -0.84
CA MET A 87 6.44 31.85 0.24
C MET A 87 6.92 33.19 0.82
N PRO A 88 6.03 34.19 0.96
CA PRO A 88 6.36 35.42 1.67
C PRO A 88 6.69 35.10 3.11
N ASN A 89 7.58 35.90 3.71
CA ASN A 89 7.90 35.77 5.12
C ASN A 89 6.61 36.00 5.94
N MET A 90 6.13 34.96 6.62
CA MET A 90 4.90 35.02 7.43
C MET A 90 5.01 35.97 8.63
N PHE A 91 6.22 36.39 9.00
CA PHE A 91 6.46 37.38 10.06
C PHE A 91 6.53 38.82 9.53
N GLU A 92 6.51 39.01 8.21
CA GLU A 92 6.53 40.33 7.55
C GLU A 92 5.19 40.65 6.86
N MET A 93 4.20 39.77 6.96
CA MET A 93 2.80 40.01 6.58
C MET A 93 1.99 40.57 7.76
#